data_AF-A0A1G0P2E9-F1
#
_entry.id   AF-A0A1G0P2E9-F1
#
_cell.length_a   1.000
_cell.length_b   1.000
_cell.length_c   1.000
_cell.angle_alpha   90.00
_cell.angle_beta   90.00
_cell.angle_gamma   90.00
#
_symmetry.space_group_name_H-M   'P 1'
#
loop_
_entity.id
_entity.type
_entity.pdbx_description
1 polymer ?
#
loop_
_entity_poly.entity_id
_entity_poly.type
_entity_poly.pdbx_seq_one_letter_code
_entity_poly.pdbx_strand_id
1 'polypeptide(L)'
;GKLNFSWPAQTNKLLVEGKHDLILSIGQVVPHEVTGMANYNKNIFVGAGGKGGIHKSHYLGAVYGMERMMGRADTPVRKVLNYASENFAKELPVVYILTVIGKDENNHLVLKGLFIGDDYECFKQAADLSLKVNFTMLDEPLKKVVVYLEPMEFKSTWLGNKSIYRTRMAIADDGELIVLAPGLKEFGEDKEIDRLIRKYGYVTTPEVLEFVEKDDDLKNNLSAAAHLIHGSSENRFKITYCPGNISREEIEGVNFNFAPLKEMSKVYNPEKLKDGYNTMPGGEEIFFISNPGLGLWAFKNKFIE
;
A
#
# COMPACT_ATOMS: atom_id res chain seq x y z
N GLY A 1 -21.31 -3.57 11.62
CA GLY A 1 -20.18 -3.26 10.71
C GLY A 1 -19.81 -4.52 9.94
N LYS A 2 -18.86 -4.45 9.00
CA LYS A 2 -18.42 -5.61 8.20
C LYS A 2 -17.49 -6.59 8.93
N LEU A 3 -17.00 -6.22 10.12
CA LEU A 3 -16.03 -6.98 10.88
C LEU A 3 -16.52 -7.18 12.31
N ASN A 4 -16.23 -8.34 12.90
CA ASN A 4 -16.57 -8.69 14.27
C ASN A 4 -15.40 -9.42 14.96
N PHE A 5 -14.46 -8.66 15.51
CA PHE A 5 -13.37 -9.19 16.34
C PHE A 5 -12.83 -8.12 17.29
N SER A 6 -12.26 -8.55 18.41
CA SER A 6 -11.50 -7.67 19.30
C SER A 6 -10.11 -7.40 18.73
N TRP A 7 -9.66 -6.15 18.74
CA TRP A 7 -8.28 -5.79 18.40
C TRP A 7 -7.43 -5.71 19.68
N PRO A 8 -6.34 -6.50 19.80
CA PRO A 8 -5.54 -6.50 21.02
C PRO A 8 -4.51 -5.36 20.99
N ALA A 9 -4.56 -4.47 21.98
CA ALA A 9 -3.55 -3.43 22.20
C ALA A 9 -2.25 -4.06 22.69
N GLN A 10 -1.38 -4.43 21.74
CA GLN A 10 -0.12 -5.11 22.00
C GLN A 10 1.04 -4.24 21.51
N THR A 11 2.08 -4.16 22.32
CA THR A 11 3.36 -3.54 21.97
C THR A 11 4.52 -4.32 22.61
N ASN A 12 5.76 -3.95 22.28
CA ASN A 12 6.94 -4.64 22.74
C ASN A 12 7.12 -4.43 24.27
N LYS A 13 7.43 -5.52 24.99
CA LYS A 13 7.66 -5.48 26.44
C LYS A 13 8.71 -4.46 26.84
N LEU A 14 9.74 -4.23 26.02
CA LEU A 14 10.76 -3.23 26.31
C LEU A 14 10.15 -1.84 26.50
N LEU A 15 9.16 -1.44 25.69
CA LEU A 15 8.52 -0.14 25.82
C LEU A 15 7.77 0.03 27.15
N VAL A 16 7.20 -1.05 27.68
CA VAL A 16 6.35 -1.03 28.89
C VAL A 16 7.14 -1.33 30.15
N GLU A 17 8.01 -2.34 30.11
CA GLU A 17 8.76 -2.87 31.26
C GLU A 17 10.17 -2.26 31.37
N GLY A 18 10.63 -1.52 30.35
CA GLY A 18 11.99 -0.97 30.25
C GLY A 18 12.30 0.21 31.18
N LYS A 19 11.29 0.75 31.89
CA LYS A 19 11.42 1.89 32.82
C LYS A 19 12.11 3.10 32.19
N HIS A 20 11.70 3.44 30.96
CA HIS A 20 12.24 4.58 30.23
C HIS A 20 11.73 5.90 30.81
N ASP A 21 12.62 6.87 30.99
CA ASP A 21 12.23 8.27 31.28
C ASP A 21 11.79 9.02 30.02
N LEU A 22 12.19 8.53 28.83
CA LEU A 22 11.86 9.10 27.53
C LEU A 22 11.96 8.03 26.43
N ILE A 23 10.99 8.02 25.52
CA ILE A 23 10.97 7.18 24.31
C ILE A 23 10.91 8.10 23.09
N LEU A 24 11.92 8.03 22.22
CA LEU A 24 11.93 8.78 20.95
C LEU A 24 11.44 7.89 19.81
N SER A 25 10.27 8.21 19.25
CA SER A 25 9.74 7.55 18.06
C SER A 25 10.09 8.36 16.82
N ILE A 26 11.12 7.92 16.10
CA ILE A 26 11.64 8.63 14.91
C ILE A 26 11.15 7.95 13.64
N GLY A 27 10.64 8.72 12.69
CA GLY A 27 10.52 8.23 11.33
C GLY A 27 9.75 9.14 10.39
N GLN A 28 9.56 8.65 9.18
CA GLN A 28 8.88 9.39 8.12
C GLN A 28 7.35 9.28 8.22
N VAL A 29 6.65 10.40 8.02
CA VAL A 29 5.22 10.46 7.70
C VAL A 29 5.08 10.47 6.18
N VAL A 30 4.38 9.45 5.67
CA VAL A 30 4.19 9.19 4.24
C VAL A 30 2.86 8.48 4.03
N PRO A 31 2.16 8.65 2.90
CA PRO A 31 0.92 7.94 2.64
C PRO A 31 1.09 6.42 2.69
N HIS A 32 0.16 5.75 3.37
CA HIS A 32 0.28 4.35 3.77
C HIS A 32 -1.03 3.59 3.55
N GLU A 33 -0.93 2.43 2.90
CA GLU A 33 -2.06 1.61 2.42
C GLU A 33 -2.92 0.99 3.54
N VAL A 34 -2.37 0.81 4.74
CA VAL A 34 -3.08 0.26 5.92
C VAL A 34 -3.64 1.31 6.88
N THR A 35 -2.98 2.46 7.05
CA THR A 35 -3.32 3.44 8.11
C THR A 35 -3.69 4.82 7.59
N GLY A 36 -3.66 4.99 6.27
CA GLY A 36 -3.83 6.24 5.55
C GLY A 36 -2.54 7.05 5.48
N MET A 37 -1.96 7.35 6.64
CA MET A 37 -0.63 7.96 6.78
C MET A 37 0.21 7.11 7.74
N ALA A 38 1.49 6.87 7.43
CA ALA A 38 2.42 6.11 8.26
C ALA A 38 2.76 6.84 9.57
N ASN A 39 3.56 6.21 10.45
CA ASN A 39 4.11 6.80 11.67
C ASN A 39 3.11 7.10 12.80
N TYR A 40 3.56 7.88 13.79
CA TYR A 40 2.87 8.20 15.03
C TYR A 40 2.54 6.91 15.82
N ASN A 41 1.34 6.77 16.38
CA ASN A 41 0.90 5.57 17.10
C ASN A 41 1.09 4.24 16.32
N LYS A 42 1.23 4.28 14.98
CA LYS A 42 1.62 3.10 14.18
C LYS A 42 2.97 2.53 14.62
N ASN A 43 3.94 3.35 14.96
CA ASN A 43 5.27 2.86 15.36
C ASN A 43 5.19 2.06 16.67
N ILE A 44 4.28 2.43 17.57
CA ILE A 44 4.10 1.76 18.86
C ILE A 44 3.30 0.45 18.70
N PHE A 45 2.19 0.49 17.98
CA PHE A 45 1.21 -0.61 17.95
C PHE A 45 1.29 -1.51 16.71
N VAL A 46 2.06 -1.12 15.70
CA VAL A 46 2.34 -1.92 14.51
C VAL A 46 3.84 -2.16 14.39
N GLY A 47 4.66 -1.10 14.42
CA GLY A 47 6.12 -1.21 14.33
C GLY A 47 6.73 -2.04 15.47
N ALA A 48 6.36 -1.72 16.71
CA ALA A 48 6.66 -2.51 17.90
C ALA A 48 5.48 -3.40 18.33
N GLY A 49 4.49 -3.59 17.46
CA GLY A 49 3.23 -4.26 17.77
C GLY A 49 3.31 -5.78 17.86
N GLY A 50 2.28 -6.39 18.45
CA GLY A 50 2.10 -7.84 18.43
C GLY A 50 1.45 -8.35 17.14
N LYS A 51 1.76 -9.59 16.73
CA LYS A 51 1.22 -10.24 15.52
C LYS A 51 -0.31 -10.12 15.40
N GLY A 52 -1.03 -10.31 16.50
CA GLY A 52 -2.50 -10.23 16.52
C GLY A 52 -3.04 -8.84 16.20
N GLY A 53 -2.47 -7.78 16.79
CA GLY A 53 -2.82 -6.40 16.49
C GLY A 53 -2.44 -5.99 15.07
N ILE A 54 -1.27 -6.43 14.59
CA ILE A 54 -0.80 -6.19 13.22
C ILE A 54 -1.78 -6.80 12.21
N HIS A 55 -2.06 -8.10 12.29
CA HIS A 55 -2.91 -8.80 11.33
C HIS A 55 -4.33 -8.21 11.27
N LYS A 56 -4.91 -7.91 12.44
CA LYS A 56 -6.29 -7.36 12.53
C LYS A 56 -6.38 -5.91 12.06
N SER A 57 -5.36 -5.08 12.30
CA SER A 57 -5.34 -3.70 11.80
C SER A 57 -5.16 -3.63 10.28
N HIS A 58 -4.34 -4.52 9.69
CA HIS A 58 -4.21 -4.63 8.23
C HIS A 58 -5.54 -5.01 7.58
N TYR A 59 -6.22 -6.02 8.14
CA TYR A 59 -7.50 -6.46 7.63
C TYR A 59 -8.62 -5.43 7.81
N LEU A 60 -8.64 -4.72 8.93
CA LEU A 60 -9.53 -3.58 9.14
C LEU A 60 -9.34 -2.49 8.06
N GLY A 61 -8.08 -2.11 7.79
CA GLY A 61 -7.76 -1.13 6.76
C GLY A 61 -8.16 -1.58 5.36
N ALA A 62 -7.92 -2.85 5.03
CA ALA A 62 -8.31 -3.46 3.76
C ALA A 62 -9.83 -3.43 3.56
N VAL A 63 -10.60 -3.89 4.53
CA VAL A 63 -12.07 -3.94 4.44
C VAL A 63 -12.73 -2.56 4.43
N TYR A 64 -12.11 -1.56 5.07
CA TYR A 64 -12.58 -0.17 4.99
C TYR A 64 -12.44 0.41 3.57
N GLY A 65 -11.40 -0.02 2.85
CA GLY A 65 -11.15 0.32 1.46
C GLY A 65 -10.04 1.35 1.32
N MET A 66 -9.04 1.02 0.50
CA MET A 66 -7.83 1.80 0.36
C MET A 66 -8.08 3.21 -0.21
N GLU A 67 -8.95 3.36 -1.20
CA GLU A 67 -9.23 4.67 -1.82
C GLU A 67 -9.87 5.67 -0.85
N ARG A 68 -10.54 5.16 0.20
CA ARG A 68 -11.12 5.97 1.28
C ARG A 68 -10.12 6.29 2.38
N MET A 69 -8.96 5.63 2.39
CA MET A 69 -8.03 5.67 3.50
C MET A 69 -6.69 6.30 3.13
N MET A 70 -6.12 5.92 1.98
CA MET A 70 -4.80 6.34 1.52
C MET A 70 -4.65 7.86 1.57
N GLY A 71 -3.57 8.33 2.19
CA GLY A 71 -3.27 9.76 2.31
C GLY A 71 -4.12 10.53 3.32
N ARG A 72 -5.01 9.87 4.08
CA ARG A 72 -5.85 10.53 5.09
C ARG A 72 -5.33 10.24 6.50
N ALA A 73 -5.24 11.28 7.33
CA ALA A 73 -4.80 11.16 8.71
C ALA A 73 -5.89 10.59 9.63
N ASP A 74 -7.17 10.79 9.31
CA ASP A 74 -8.30 10.22 10.05
C ASP A 74 -8.85 8.98 9.36
N THR A 75 -8.62 7.80 9.95
CA THR A 75 -9.01 6.50 9.40
C THR A 75 -9.46 5.57 10.50
N PRO A 76 -10.30 4.55 10.25
CA PRO A 76 -10.71 3.61 11.29
C PRO A 76 -9.55 2.90 11.96
N VAL A 77 -8.51 2.54 11.19
CA VAL A 77 -7.29 1.95 11.78
C VAL A 77 -6.60 2.97 12.67
N ARG A 78 -6.43 4.23 12.22
CA ARG A 78 -5.84 5.28 13.07
C ARG A 78 -6.64 5.51 14.36
N LYS A 79 -7.97 5.50 14.30
CA LYS A 79 -8.85 5.60 15.47
C LYS A 79 -8.60 4.48 16.48
N VAL A 80 -8.44 3.23 16.02
CA VAL A 80 -8.09 2.09 16.88
C VAL A 80 -6.73 2.29 17.53
N LEU A 81 -5.72 2.74 16.79
CA LEU A 81 -4.37 2.96 17.34
C LEU A 81 -4.33 4.13 18.32
N ASN A 82 -5.06 5.22 18.04
CA ASN A 82 -5.16 6.36 18.93
C ASN A 82 -5.90 6.00 20.22
N TYR A 83 -7.02 5.29 20.11
CA TYR A 83 -7.73 4.74 21.27
C TYR A 83 -6.81 3.87 22.13
N ALA A 84 -5.99 3.02 21.50
CA ALA A 84 -5.05 2.18 22.23
C ALA A 84 -3.98 2.99 22.96
N SER A 85 -3.50 4.07 22.33
CA SER A 85 -2.56 5.02 22.93
C SER A 85 -3.16 5.68 24.17
N GLU A 86 -4.34 6.27 24.02
CA GLU A 86 -5.03 7.03 25.05
C GLU A 86 -5.44 6.19 26.26
N ASN A 87 -5.79 4.92 26.04
CA ASN A 87 -6.36 4.06 27.08
C ASN A 87 -5.38 3.04 27.67
N PHE A 88 -4.33 2.64 26.95
CA PHE A 88 -3.41 1.58 27.38
C PHE A 88 -1.93 1.98 27.37
N ALA A 89 -1.56 3.09 26.74
CA ALA A 89 -0.17 3.52 26.63
C ALA A 89 0.07 4.98 27.05
N LYS A 90 -0.89 5.60 27.72
CA LYS A 90 -0.82 7.01 28.15
C LYS A 90 0.38 7.32 29.04
N GLU A 91 0.81 6.36 29.85
CA GLU A 91 1.95 6.48 30.76
C GLU A 91 3.31 6.32 30.06
N LEU A 92 3.34 5.94 28.77
CA LEU A 92 4.60 5.86 28.03
C LEU A 92 5.08 7.28 27.69
N PRO A 93 6.32 7.67 28.06
CA PRO A 93 6.84 9.01 27.81
C PRO A 93 7.34 9.14 26.35
N VAL A 94 6.42 9.01 25.39
CA VAL A 94 6.76 9.01 23.95
C VAL A 94 6.78 10.43 23.40
N VAL A 95 7.89 10.80 22.76
CA VAL A 95 7.97 11.97 21.88
C VAL A 95 8.17 11.48 20.45
N TYR A 96 7.32 11.96 19.55
CA TYR A 96 7.40 11.67 18.12
C TYR A 96 8.28 12.69 17.43
N ILE A 97 9.22 12.19 16.63
CA ILE A 97 10.05 12.97 15.71
C ILE A 97 9.65 12.56 14.30
N LEU A 98 8.76 13.36 13.72
CA LEU A 98 8.09 13.08 12.47
C LEU A 98 8.77 13.85 11.33
N THR A 99 9.39 13.11 10.42
CA THR A 99 10.01 13.68 9.22
C THR A 99 9.05 13.58 8.04
N VAL A 100 8.99 14.63 7.22
CA VAL A 100 8.33 14.57 5.91
C VAL A 100 9.42 14.72 4.87
N ILE A 101 9.68 13.66 4.11
CA ILE A 101 10.68 13.64 3.03
C ILE A 101 9.95 13.74 1.69
N GLY A 102 10.43 14.57 0.78
CA GLY A 102 9.88 14.73 -0.56
C GLY A 102 10.94 15.20 -1.54
N LYS A 103 10.62 15.17 -2.83
CA LYS A 103 11.53 15.58 -3.90
C LYS A 103 11.66 17.11 -3.98
N ASP A 104 12.86 17.63 -4.20
CA ASP A 104 13.10 19.03 -4.58
C ASP A 104 12.92 19.26 -6.10
N GLU A 105 13.18 20.47 -6.56
CA GLU A 105 13.09 20.86 -7.98
C GLU A 105 14.07 20.07 -8.88
N ASN A 106 15.14 19.54 -8.30
CA ASN A 106 16.15 18.72 -8.96
C ASN A 106 15.91 17.22 -8.77
N ASN A 107 14.73 16.81 -8.27
CA ASN A 107 14.33 15.43 -8.03
C ASN A 107 15.14 14.70 -6.93
N HIS A 108 15.87 15.43 -6.08
CA HIS A 108 16.56 14.88 -4.91
C HIS A 108 15.62 14.76 -3.70
N LEU A 109 15.77 13.68 -2.93
CA LEU A 109 15.03 13.50 -1.67
C LEU A 109 15.59 14.45 -0.60
N VAL A 110 14.73 15.33 -0.08
CA VAL A 110 15.07 16.32 0.95
C VAL A 110 14.04 16.33 2.07
N LEU A 111 14.45 16.79 3.25
CA LEU A 111 13.54 17.06 4.36
C LEU A 111 12.66 18.26 4.02
N LYS A 112 11.36 18.03 3.88
CA LYS A 112 10.33 19.06 3.64
C LYS A 112 9.73 19.59 4.93
N GLY A 113 9.76 18.81 6.01
CA GLY A 113 9.27 19.23 7.32
C GLY A 113 9.75 18.31 8.44
N LEU A 114 9.91 18.89 9.62
CA LEU A 114 10.24 18.21 10.87
C LEU A 114 9.23 18.66 11.93
N PHE A 115 8.47 17.72 12.47
CA PHE A 115 7.46 17.97 13.49
C PHE A 115 7.83 17.14 14.71
N ILE A 116 7.91 17.80 15.87
CA ILE A 116 8.29 17.16 17.13
C ILE A 116 7.20 17.46 18.16
N GLY A 117 6.62 16.41 18.72
CA GLY A 117 5.54 16.52 19.69
C GLY A 117 5.03 15.15 20.14
N ASP A 118 4.07 15.14 21.05
CA ASP A 118 3.51 13.94 21.68
C ASP A 118 2.01 13.75 21.38
N ASP A 119 1.39 14.69 20.67
CA ASP A 119 -0.05 14.72 20.41
C ASP A 119 -0.44 14.41 18.96
N TYR A 120 -1.75 14.28 18.75
CA TYR A 120 -2.32 14.00 17.42
C TYR A 120 -2.19 15.21 16.49
N GLU A 121 -2.19 16.43 17.01
CA GLU A 121 -2.09 17.64 16.18
C GLU A 121 -0.71 17.72 15.51
N CYS A 122 0.37 17.40 16.21
CA CYS A 122 1.72 17.25 15.64
C CYS A 122 1.73 16.27 14.46
N PHE A 123 1.09 15.09 14.63
CA PHE A 123 0.95 14.12 13.57
C PHE A 123 0.11 14.63 12.40
N LYS A 124 -1.00 15.31 12.69
CA LYS A 124 -1.90 15.85 11.68
C LYS A 124 -1.19 16.89 10.80
N GLN A 125 -0.39 17.78 11.39
CA GLN A 125 0.38 18.77 10.62
C GLN A 125 1.42 18.11 9.71
N ALA A 126 2.12 17.07 10.20
CA ALA A 126 3.04 16.29 9.38
C ALA A 126 2.32 15.55 8.25
N ALA A 127 1.14 14.99 8.51
CA ALA A 127 0.29 14.34 7.52
C ALA A 127 -0.23 15.31 6.46
N ASP A 128 -0.68 16.51 6.86
CA ASP A 128 -1.16 17.55 5.96
C ASP A 128 -0.04 18.04 5.03
N LEU A 129 1.20 18.16 5.52
CA LEU A 129 2.36 18.44 4.67
C LEU A 129 2.69 17.24 3.75
N SER A 130 2.70 16.02 4.29
CA SER A 130 2.99 14.80 3.53
C SER A 130 2.03 14.62 2.36
N LEU A 131 0.73 14.88 2.54
CA LEU A 131 -0.27 14.83 1.47
C LEU A 131 0.11 15.76 0.30
N LYS A 132 0.60 16.96 0.60
CA LYS A 132 0.99 17.97 -0.41
C LYS A 132 2.25 17.60 -1.17
N VAL A 133 3.21 16.91 -0.55
CA VAL A 133 4.55 16.69 -1.12
C VAL A 133 4.82 15.25 -1.57
N ASN A 134 4.00 14.29 -1.16
CA ASN A 134 4.19 12.86 -1.45
C ASN A 134 3.19 12.28 -2.47
N PHE A 135 2.17 13.05 -2.88
CA PHE A 135 1.29 12.68 -3.97
C PHE A 135 1.64 13.42 -5.26
N THR A 136 1.68 12.67 -6.35
CA THR A 136 1.55 13.22 -7.70
C THR A 136 0.06 13.35 -8.01
N MET A 137 -0.45 14.58 -7.88
CA MET A 137 -1.86 14.89 -8.11
C MET A 137 -2.10 15.15 -9.60
N LEU A 138 -2.87 14.27 -10.24
CA LEU A 138 -3.22 14.33 -11.65
C LEU A 138 -4.54 15.08 -11.86
N ASP A 139 -4.63 15.81 -12.96
CA ASP A 139 -5.83 16.57 -13.35
C ASP A 139 -6.92 15.71 -13.97
N GLU A 140 -6.58 14.55 -14.53
CA GLU A 140 -7.53 13.62 -15.17
C GLU A 140 -7.20 12.18 -14.76
N PRO A 141 -8.21 11.28 -14.66
CA PRO A 141 -7.98 9.88 -14.37
C PRO A 141 -7.31 9.17 -15.56
N LEU A 142 -6.40 8.25 -15.26
CA LEU A 142 -5.57 7.54 -16.22
C LEU A 142 -6.33 6.36 -16.85
N LYS A 143 -6.40 6.34 -18.18
CA LYS A 143 -7.03 5.25 -18.94
C LYS A 143 -6.12 4.03 -19.11
N LYS A 144 -4.81 4.26 -19.26
CA LYS A 144 -3.81 3.20 -19.44
C LYS A 144 -2.53 3.56 -18.71
N VAL A 145 -2.10 2.66 -17.82
CA VAL A 145 -0.90 2.80 -17.00
C VAL A 145 0.02 1.63 -17.28
N VAL A 146 1.30 1.92 -17.50
CA VAL A 146 2.34 0.91 -17.64
C VAL A 146 3.33 1.07 -16.50
N VAL A 147 3.48 0.04 -15.69
CA VAL A 147 4.42 0.03 -14.56
C VAL A 147 5.53 -0.97 -14.86
N TYR A 148 6.77 -0.52 -14.75
CA TYR A 148 7.93 -1.40 -14.76
C TYR A 148 8.31 -1.77 -13.33
N LEU A 149 8.59 -3.06 -13.12
CA LEU A 149 9.09 -3.59 -11.86
C LEU A 149 10.55 -4.00 -12.04
N GLU A 150 11.45 -3.31 -11.33
CA GLU A 150 12.88 -3.61 -11.36
C GLU A 150 13.14 -5.07 -10.88
N PRO A 151 13.84 -5.90 -11.67
CA PRO A 151 13.92 -7.35 -11.42
C PRO A 151 14.62 -7.78 -10.12
N MET A 152 15.57 -6.99 -9.60
CA MET A 152 16.25 -7.27 -8.34
C MET A 152 15.40 -6.90 -7.12
N GLU A 153 14.56 -5.87 -7.22
CA GLU A 153 13.69 -5.40 -6.15
C GLU A 153 12.38 -6.19 -6.05
N PHE A 154 11.69 -6.43 -7.17
CA PHE A 154 10.32 -6.94 -7.21
C PHE A 154 10.24 -8.39 -7.66
N LYS A 155 10.43 -9.32 -6.71
CA LYS A 155 10.45 -10.76 -6.98
C LYS A 155 9.12 -11.48 -6.73
N SER A 156 8.22 -10.86 -5.98
CA SER A 156 6.91 -11.39 -5.62
C SER A 156 5.77 -10.43 -5.97
N THR A 157 4.53 -10.90 -6.09
CA THR A 157 3.36 -10.00 -6.19
C THR A 157 3.10 -9.28 -4.86
N TRP A 158 3.56 -9.84 -3.74
CA TRP A 158 3.55 -9.17 -2.44
C TRP A 158 4.19 -7.78 -2.51
N LEU A 159 5.36 -7.69 -3.16
CA LEU A 159 6.06 -6.45 -3.43
C LEU A 159 5.55 -5.76 -4.71
N GLY A 160 5.36 -6.53 -5.78
CA GLY A 160 5.02 -6.04 -7.12
C GLY A 160 3.66 -5.34 -7.19
N ASN A 161 2.71 -5.73 -6.35
CA ASN A 161 1.38 -5.10 -6.28
C ASN A 161 1.43 -3.64 -5.80
N LYS A 162 2.59 -3.11 -5.37
CA LYS A 162 2.80 -1.65 -5.30
C LYS A 162 2.36 -0.96 -6.58
N SER A 163 2.57 -1.60 -7.74
CA SER A 163 2.07 -1.15 -9.04
C SER A 163 0.56 -0.88 -9.06
N ILE A 164 -0.23 -1.65 -8.30
CA ILE A 164 -1.70 -1.55 -8.24
C ILE A 164 -2.09 -0.50 -7.19
N TYR A 165 -1.72 -0.73 -5.93
CA TYR A 165 -2.24 0.11 -4.85
C TYR A 165 -1.67 1.53 -4.84
N ARG A 166 -0.49 1.77 -5.44
CA ARG A 166 0.04 3.13 -5.62
C ARG A 166 -0.56 3.90 -6.79
N THR A 167 -1.26 3.22 -7.70
CA THR A 167 -1.82 3.84 -8.92
C THR A 167 -3.33 3.81 -8.98
N ARG A 168 -4.00 2.96 -8.19
CA ARG A 168 -5.46 2.78 -8.23
C ARG A 168 -6.28 4.07 -8.00
N MET A 169 -5.72 5.03 -7.26
CA MET A 169 -6.38 6.33 -7.04
C MET A 169 -6.30 7.25 -8.28
N ALA A 170 -5.39 6.97 -9.20
CA ALA A 170 -5.23 7.67 -10.47
C ALA A 170 -5.94 6.96 -11.63
N ILE A 171 -6.09 5.63 -11.59
CA ILE A 171 -6.69 4.85 -12.68
C ILE A 171 -8.20 5.08 -12.77
N ALA A 172 -8.67 5.36 -13.99
CA ALA A 172 -10.08 5.47 -14.35
C ALA A 172 -10.81 4.14 -14.19
N ASP A 173 -12.11 4.18 -13.95
CA ASP A 173 -12.95 2.99 -14.12
C ASP A 173 -12.89 2.54 -15.60
N ASP A 174 -12.95 1.23 -15.82
CA ASP A 174 -12.67 0.53 -17.08
C ASP A 174 -11.26 0.76 -17.67
N GLY A 175 -10.34 1.34 -16.89
CA GLY A 175 -8.94 1.54 -17.28
C GLY A 175 -8.13 0.24 -17.36
N GLU A 176 -6.86 0.38 -17.77
CA GLU A 176 -5.92 -0.72 -17.88
C GLU A 176 -4.61 -0.42 -17.14
N LEU A 177 -4.17 -1.38 -16.32
CA LEU A 177 -2.86 -1.41 -15.69
C LEU A 177 -2.06 -2.57 -16.27
N ILE A 178 -0.92 -2.26 -16.90
CA ILE A 178 0.03 -3.23 -17.43
C ILE A 178 1.26 -3.24 -16.54
N VAL A 179 1.61 -4.41 -16.00
CA VAL A 179 2.76 -4.57 -15.10
C VAL A 179 3.85 -5.38 -15.79
N LEU A 180 4.93 -4.73 -16.18
CA LEU A 180 6.12 -5.36 -16.76
C LEU A 180 6.98 -5.90 -15.61
N ALA A 181 6.98 -7.22 -15.41
CA ALA A 181 7.51 -7.85 -14.20
C ALA A 181 8.61 -8.90 -14.50
N PRO A 182 9.79 -8.48 -15.03
CA PRO A 182 10.87 -9.40 -15.40
C PRO A 182 11.41 -10.25 -14.24
N GLY A 183 11.41 -9.73 -13.02
CA GLY A 183 11.93 -10.43 -11.83
C GLY A 183 10.92 -11.30 -11.11
N LEU A 184 9.63 -11.24 -11.49
CA LEU A 184 8.58 -11.94 -10.77
C LEU A 184 8.76 -13.46 -10.88
N LYS A 185 8.76 -14.14 -9.73
CA LYS A 185 8.97 -15.59 -9.62
C LYS A 185 8.13 -16.27 -8.53
N GLU A 186 7.42 -15.51 -7.71
CA GLU A 186 6.53 -16.01 -6.66
C GLU A 186 5.41 -14.98 -6.38
N PHE A 187 4.44 -15.33 -5.55
CA PHE A 187 3.34 -14.45 -5.16
C PHE A 187 3.53 -13.93 -3.73
N GLY A 188 3.88 -14.80 -2.79
CA GLY A 188 4.15 -14.46 -1.39
C GLY A 188 5.64 -14.37 -1.05
N GLU A 189 5.98 -13.67 0.02
CA GLU A 189 7.37 -13.62 0.56
C GLU A 189 7.72 -14.85 1.42
N ASP A 190 6.72 -15.64 1.80
CA ASP A 190 6.89 -16.93 2.45
C ASP A 190 5.93 -17.96 1.85
N LYS A 191 6.24 -19.24 2.08
CA LYS A 191 5.52 -20.37 1.48
C LYS A 191 4.04 -20.42 1.83
N GLU A 192 3.65 -19.98 3.02
CA GLU A 192 2.25 -20.03 3.44
C GLU A 192 1.45 -18.89 2.81
N ILE A 193 2.01 -17.67 2.80
CA ILE A 193 1.39 -16.54 2.07
C ILE A 193 1.29 -16.84 0.58
N ASP A 194 2.35 -17.39 -0.03
CA ASP A 194 2.37 -17.76 -1.44
C ASP A 194 1.27 -18.79 -1.77
N ARG A 195 1.16 -19.86 -0.96
CA ARG A 195 0.10 -20.86 -1.06
C ARG A 195 -1.30 -20.23 -0.96
N LEU A 196 -1.52 -19.34 0.00
CA LEU A 196 -2.81 -18.68 0.19
C LEU A 196 -3.17 -17.77 -0.99
N ILE A 197 -2.21 -16.99 -1.52
CA ILE A 197 -2.46 -16.14 -2.70
C ILE A 197 -2.83 -17.00 -3.90
N ARG A 198 -2.11 -18.10 -4.13
CA ARG A 198 -2.41 -19.05 -5.22
C ARG A 198 -3.77 -19.74 -5.06
N LYS A 199 -4.18 -20.03 -3.83
CA LYS A 199 -5.47 -20.70 -3.53
C LYS A 199 -6.66 -19.78 -3.78
N TYR A 200 -6.56 -18.51 -3.38
CA TYR A 200 -7.70 -17.61 -3.33
C TYR A 200 -7.75 -16.61 -4.49
N GLY A 201 -6.60 -16.27 -5.06
CA GLY A 201 -6.50 -15.24 -6.09
C GLY A 201 -6.87 -13.83 -5.60
N TYR A 202 -6.62 -12.85 -6.46
CA TYR A 202 -6.95 -11.45 -6.20
C TYR A 202 -8.40 -11.17 -6.61
N VAL A 203 -9.32 -11.36 -5.66
CA VAL A 203 -10.77 -11.21 -5.85
C VAL A 203 -11.32 -9.97 -5.14
N THR A 204 -12.63 -9.70 -5.23
CA THR A 204 -13.23 -8.51 -4.61
C THR A 204 -13.29 -8.60 -3.08
N THR A 205 -13.43 -7.46 -2.41
CA THR A 205 -13.58 -7.42 -0.94
C THR A 205 -14.71 -8.31 -0.42
N PRO A 206 -15.93 -8.33 -1.01
CA PRO A 206 -16.99 -9.26 -0.60
C PRO A 206 -16.59 -10.74 -0.67
N GLU A 207 -15.88 -11.16 -1.72
CA GLU A 207 -15.43 -12.55 -1.88
C GLU A 207 -14.36 -12.91 -0.83
N VAL A 208 -13.40 -12.01 -0.57
CA VAL A 208 -12.41 -12.23 0.51
C VAL A 208 -13.08 -12.32 1.89
N LEU A 209 -14.12 -11.53 2.14
CA LEU A 209 -14.89 -11.61 3.39
C LEU A 209 -15.56 -12.98 3.54
N GLU A 210 -16.14 -13.50 2.46
CA GLU A 210 -16.74 -14.83 2.42
C GLU A 210 -15.71 -15.94 2.66
N PHE A 211 -14.53 -15.86 2.03
CA PHE A 211 -13.43 -16.80 2.26
C PHE A 211 -12.93 -16.77 3.71
N VAL A 212 -12.78 -15.59 4.32
CA VAL A 212 -12.38 -15.45 5.73
C VAL A 212 -13.43 -16.01 6.69
N GLU A 213 -14.72 -15.96 6.33
CA GLU A 213 -15.79 -16.55 7.14
C GLU A 213 -15.79 -18.07 7.06
N LYS A 214 -15.58 -18.62 5.86
CA LYS A 214 -15.73 -20.06 5.56
C LYS A 214 -14.47 -20.88 5.78
N ASP A 215 -13.29 -20.33 5.53
CA ASP A 215 -12.03 -21.08 5.51
C ASP A 215 -11.09 -20.66 6.63
N ASP A 216 -10.76 -21.63 7.49
CA ASP A 216 -9.88 -21.40 8.65
C ASP A 216 -8.45 -21.00 8.26
N ASP A 217 -7.92 -21.43 7.11
CA ASP A 217 -6.56 -21.07 6.73
C ASP A 217 -6.42 -19.58 6.38
N LEU A 218 -7.38 -19.00 5.67
CA LEU A 218 -7.40 -17.55 5.42
C LEU A 218 -7.79 -16.75 6.67
N LYS A 219 -8.75 -17.24 7.46
CA LYS A 219 -9.18 -16.63 8.72
C LYS A 219 -8.03 -16.46 9.72
N ASN A 220 -7.14 -17.44 9.79
CA ASN A 220 -5.96 -17.41 10.65
C ASN A 220 -4.80 -16.58 10.06
N ASN A 221 -4.92 -16.11 8.80
CA ASN A 221 -3.92 -15.34 8.07
C ASN A 221 -4.51 -14.04 7.50
N LEU A 222 -5.11 -13.21 8.35
CA LEU A 222 -5.75 -11.94 7.94
C LEU A 222 -4.82 -10.94 7.21
N SER A 223 -3.50 -11.08 7.35
CA SER A 223 -2.52 -10.31 6.55
C SER A 223 -2.58 -10.70 5.07
N ALA A 224 -2.69 -12.00 4.76
CA ALA A 224 -2.88 -12.48 3.40
C ALA A 224 -4.24 -12.00 2.85
N ALA A 225 -5.32 -12.10 3.64
CA ALA A 225 -6.64 -11.58 3.25
C ALA A 225 -6.59 -10.07 2.92
N ALA A 226 -5.89 -9.27 3.74
CA ALA A 226 -5.69 -7.85 3.48
C ALA A 226 -4.91 -7.62 2.17
N HIS A 227 -3.88 -8.42 1.91
CA HIS A 227 -3.10 -8.33 0.68
C HIS A 227 -3.92 -8.66 -0.58
N LEU A 228 -4.79 -9.67 -0.52
CA LEU A 228 -5.70 -10.01 -1.63
C LEU A 228 -6.61 -8.82 -1.99
N ILE A 229 -7.22 -8.20 -0.97
CA ILE A 229 -8.06 -7.00 -1.15
C ILE A 229 -7.25 -5.84 -1.74
N HIS A 230 -6.04 -5.59 -1.24
CA HIS A 230 -5.21 -4.49 -1.71
C HIS A 230 -4.69 -4.69 -3.14
N GLY A 231 -4.42 -5.94 -3.53
CA GLY A 231 -4.02 -6.32 -4.90
C GLY A 231 -5.19 -6.45 -5.89
N SER A 232 -6.43 -6.38 -5.41
CA SER A 232 -7.62 -6.43 -6.27
C SER A 232 -7.91 -5.08 -6.92
N SER A 233 -8.38 -5.12 -8.17
CA SER A 233 -8.94 -3.93 -8.83
C SER A 233 -10.34 -3.57 -8.32
N GLU A 234 -10.98 -4.44 -7.51
CA GLU A 234 -12.39 -4.32 -7.13
C GLU A 234 -13.31 -4.16 -8.36
N ASN A 235 -12.97 -4.86 -9.45
CA ASN A 235 -13.62 -4.79 -10.76
C ASN A 235 -13.63 -3.40 -11.42
N ARG A 236 -12.82 -2.44 -10.92
CA ARG A 236 -12.75 -1.08 -11.48
C ARG A 236 -11.93 -1.01 -12.76
N PHE A 237 -10.87 -1.79 -12.88
CA PHE A 237 -9.94 -1.74 -14.00
C PHE A 237 -9.30 -3.10 -14.26
N LYS A 238 -8.75 -3.27 -15.45
CA LYS A 238 -8.06 -4.51 -15.85
C LYS A 238 -6.60 -4.46 -15.40
N ILE A 239 -6.12 -5.59 -14.90
CA ILE A 239 -4.72 -5.75 -14.49
C ILE A 239 -4.10 -6.85 -15.33
N THR A 240 -3.08 -6.49 -16.11
CA THR A 240 -2.33 -7.39 -16.97
C THR A 240 -0.90 -7.51 -16.48
N TYR A 241 -0.55 -8.68 -15.94
CA TYR A 241 0.82 -9.01 -15.56
C TYR A 241 1.59 -9.59 -16.74
N CYS A 242 2.81 -9.09 -16.92
CA CYS A 242 3.77 -9.58 -17.89
C CYS A 242 4.98 -10.17 -17.15
N PRO A 243 4.87 -11.41 -16.62
CA PRO A 243 5.90 -11.99 -15.77
C PRO A 243 7.12 -12.47 -16.56
N GLY A 244 8.27 -12.50 -15.91
CA GLY A 244 9.49 -13.12 -16.45
C GLY A 244 9.58 -14.64 -16.20
N ASN A 245 9.16 -15.11 -15.02
CA ASN A 245 9.42 -16.49 -14.56
C ASN A 245 8.17 -17.25 -14.07
N ILE A 246 6.99 -16.63 -14.13
CA ILE A 246 5.70 -17.23 -13.75
C ILE A 246 4.91 -17.59 -15.01
N SER A 247 4.24 -18.75 -15.01
CA SER A 247 3.47 -19.21 -16.16
C SER A 247 2.17 -18.39 -16.37
N ARG A 248 1.57 -18.54 -17.56
CA ARG A 248 0.24 -17.98 -17.84
C ARG A 248 -0.80 -18.51 -16.86
N GLU A 249 -0.83 -19.82 -16.66
CA GLU A 249 -1.79 -20.52 -15.81
C GLU A 249 -1.69 -20.06 -14.35
N GLU A 250 -0.48 -19.77 -13.88
CA GLU A 250 -0.27 -19.25 -12.53
C GLU A 250 -0.79 -17.80 -12.38
N ILE A 251 -0.55 -16.92 -13.36
CA ILE A 251 -1.06 -15.53 -13.34
C ILE A 251 -2.59 -15.50 -13.45
N GLU A 252 -3.14 -16.24 -14.41
CA GLU A 252 -4.59 -16.33 -14.62
C GLU A 252 -5.27 -17.03 -13.43
N GLY A 253 -4.59 -18.00 -12.80
CA GLY A 253 -5.05 -18.70 -11.60
C GLY A 253 -5.19 -17.81 -10.36
N VAL A 254 -4.54 -16.64 -10.32
CA VAL A 254 -4.74 -15.63 -9.28
C VAL A 254 -5.62 -14.45 -9.74
N ASN A 255 -6.39 -14.63 -10.82
CA ASN A 255 -7.35 -13.66 -11.36
C ASN A 255 -6.73 -12.40 -11.99
N PHE A 256 -5.49 -12.46 -12.47
CA PHE A 256 -4.92 -11.43 -13.32
C PHE A 256 -4.92 -11.83 -14.79
N ASN A 257 -4.92 -10.85 -15.69
CA ASN A 257 -4.68 -11.11 -17.11
C ASN A 257 -3.18 -11.36 -17.33
N PHE A 258 -2.85 -12.22 -18.28
CA PHE A 258 -1.48 -12.50 -18.69
C PHE A 258 -1.17 -11.91 -20.07
N ALA A 259 0.02 -11.32 -20.22
CA ALA A 259 0.60 -11.03 -21.53
C ALA A 259 2.10 -11.40 -21.58
N PRO A 260 2.65 -11.84 -22.72
CA PRO A 260 4.06 -12.20 -22.82
C PRO A 260 4.99 -10.99 -22.63
N LEU A 261 5.85 -11.03 -21.61
CA LEU A 261 6.78 -9.92 -21.31
C LEU A 261 7.62 -9.50 -22.50
N LYS A 262 8.15 -10.44 -23.28
CA LYS A 262 9.00 -10.12 -24.45
C LYS A 262 8.26 -9.32 -25.52
N GLU A 263 6.96 -9.55 -25.69
CA GLU A 263 6.14 -8.83 -26.67
C GLU A 263 5.77 -7.46 -26.13
N MET A 264 5.30 -7.42 -24.89
CA MET A 264 4.88 -6.18 -24.23
C MET A 264 6.05 -5.20 -24.05
N SER A 265 7.26 -5.68 -23.75
CA SER A 265 8.46 -4.84 -23.64
C SER A 265 8.98 -4.29 -24.98
N LYS A 266 8.55 -4.84 -26.13
CA LYS A 266 8.84 -4.23 -27.44
C LYS A 266 7.96 -3.00 -27.68
N VAL A 267 6.70 -3.07 -27.25
CA VAL A 267 5.74 -1.99 -27.34
C VAL A 267 6.07 -0.94 -26.28
N TYR A 268 6.10 -1.35 -25.02
CA TYR A 268 6.35 -0.50 -23.85
C TYR A 268 7.77 -0.70 -23.35
N ASN A 269 8.76 -0.21 -24.10
CA ASN A 269 10.17 -0.37 -23.73
C ASN A 269 10.54 0.53 -22.53
N PRO A 270 10.85 -0.03 -21.35
CA PRO A 270 11.13 0.75 -20.15
C PRO A 270 12.42 1.59 -20.24
N GLU A 271 13.36 1.24 -21.13
CA GLU A 271 14.59 2.02 -21.36
C GLU A 271 14.36 3.28 -22.21
N LYS A 272 13.23 3.34 -22.92
CA LYS A 272 12.89 4.46 -23.82
C LYS A 272 11.79 5.36 -23.27
N LEU A 273 10.88 4.79 -22.49
CA LEU A 273 9.78 5.52 -21.87
C LEU A 273 10.30 6.45 -20.77
N LYS A 274 9.63 7.59 -20.59
CA LYS A 274 9.90 8.53 -19.50
C LYS A 274 8.77 8.45 -18.49
N ASP A 275 9.07 8.64 -17.20
CA ASP A 275 8.02 8.70 -16.19
C ASP A 275 6.98 9.78 -16.55
N GLY A 276 5.68 9.44 -16.40
CA GLY A 276 4.57 10.30 -16.77
C GLY A 276 3.95 9.95 -18.13
N TYR A 277 3.34 10.94 -18.79
CA TYR A 277 2.64 10.74 -20.05
C TYR A 277 3.60 10.45 -21.21
N ASN A 278 3.26 9.43 -22.00
CA ASN A 278 3.94 9.08 -23.25
C ASN A 278 2.91 8.85 -24.34
N THR A 279 3.24 9.23 -25.57
CA THR A 279 2.45 8.89 -26.77
C THR A 279 3.18 7.80 -27.54
N MET A 280 2.55 6.64 -27.66
CA MET A 280 3.07 5.48 -28.37
C MET A 280 2.97 5.66 -29.89
N PRO A 281 3.75 4.92 -30.68
CA PRO A 281 3.55 4.85 -32.13
C PRO A 281 2.10 4.42 -32.45
N GLY A 282 1.36 5.26 -33.17
CA GLY A 282 -0.08 5.05 -33.42
C GLY A 282 -1.02 5.95 -32.62
N GLY A 283 -0.50 6.80 -31.73
CA GLY A 283 -1.27 7.83 -31.05
C GLY A 283 -1.92 7.39 -29.74
N GLU A 284 -1.68 6.15 -29.29
CA GLU A 284 -2.10 5.69 -27.96
C GLU A 284 -1.34 6.47 -26.87
N GLU A 285 -2.07 7.02 -25.90
CA GLU A 285 -1.49 7.68 -24.73
C GLU A 285 -1.43 6.72 -23.55
N ILE A 286 -0.28 6.67 -22.88
CA ILE A 286 -0.06 5.90 -21.65
C ILE A 286 0.58 6.76 -20.57
N PHE A 287 0.40 6.36 -19.32
CA PHE A 287 1.16 6.87 -18.19
C PHE A 287 2.17 5.82 -17.74
N PHE A 288 3.47 6.12 -17.87
CA PHE A 288 4.54 5.19 -17.51
C PHE A 288 5.10 5.48 -16.11
N ILE A 289 5.39 4.41 -15.37
CA ILE A 289 6.02 4.46 -14.05
C ILE A 289 7.18 3.46 -14.02
N SER A 290 8.40 3.96 -13.91
CA SER A 290 9.63 3.17 -13.86
C SER A 290 9.90 2.55 -12.49
N ASN A 291 9.40 3.15 -11.41
CA ASN A 291 9.52 2.62 -10.05
C ASN A 291 8.30 2.98 -9.19
N PRO A 292 7.37 2.02 -8.93
CA PRO A 292 6.19 2.26 -8.10
C PRO A 292 6.49 2.33 -6.59
N GLY A 293 7.73 2.03 -6.16
CA GLY A 293 8.16 2.17 -4.77
C GLY A 293 8.38 3.62 -4.34
N LEU A 294 8.59 4.55 -5.29
CA LEU A 294 9.00 5.93 -5.02
C LEU A 294 7.88 6.97 -5.17
N GLY A 295 6.68 6.57 -5.60
CA GLY A 295 5.60 7.49 -5.92
C GLY A 295 4.21 6.99 -5.52
N LEU A 296 3.28 7.94 -5.44
CA LEU A 296 1.87 7.68 -5.25
C LEU A 296 1.10 8.66 -6.13
N TRP A 297 0.21 8.14 -6.97
CA TRP A 297 -0.54 8.91 -7.95
C TRP A 297 -2.01 8.89 -7.62
N ALA A 298 -2.65 10.06 -7.73
CA ALA A 298 -4.08 10.16 -7.52
C ALA A 298 -4.71 11.23 -8.39
N PHE A 299 -5.94 10.99 -8.81
CA PHE A 299 -6.78 12.01 -9.42
C PHE A 299 -7.26 13.00 -8.35
N LYS A 300 -7.06 14.30 -8.57
CA LYS A 300 -7.34 15.37 -7.61
C LYS A 300 -8.74 15.29 -6.98
N ASN A 301 -9.77 14.95 -7.77
CA ASN A 301 -11.15 14.90 -7.28
C ASN A 301 -11.43 13.71 -6.34
N LYS A 302 -10.50 12.75 -6.18
CA LYS A 302 -10.63 11.69 -5.16
C LYS A 302 -10.37 12.19 -3.73
N PHE A 303 -9.87 13.42 -3.57
CA PHE A 303 -9.61 14.08 -2.28
C PHE A 303 -10.54 15.26 -1.98
N ILE A 304 -11.44 15.60 -2.91
CA ILE A 304 -12.47 16.61 -2.69
C ILE A 304 -13.67 15.86 -2.09
N GLU A 305 -13.98 16.17 -0.83
CA GLU A 305 -15.23 15.71 -0.17
C GLU A 305 -16.45 16.43 -0.73
#